data_AF-A0A550CT91-F1
#
_entry.id   AF-A0A550CT91-F1
#
_cell.length_a   1.000
_cell.length_b   1.000
_cell.length_c   1.000
_cell.angle_alpha   90.00
_cell.angle_beta   90.00
_cell.angle_gamma   90.00
#
_symmetry.space_group_name_H-M   'P 1'
#
loop_
_entity.id
_entity.type
_entity.pdbx_description
1 polymer ?
#
loop_
_entity_poly.entity_id
_entity_poly.type
_entity_poly.pdbx_seq_one_letter_code
_entity_poly.pdbx_strand_id
1 'polypeptide(L)'
;MVRNRNNHKKASTSTTTPAQAAEATIEEITTATAANLSIPEDEQWRLIRESGVLEGLVRPSEVSGVRPLGPGMAGAAGGVGATLDGAGKAGSADRRGPTPSTTPKTGAEPSPRIREFAGPGGSTIMEVGGTGGPTSSSSNTPVEPPTPTPFAEEVYMTTTLLIPFTFCLVLMDVLIHQQYGQQARLADIGDRLLSGVPILALFIFYTTRHKHTRLGQLALFAASLFAGPRMLWTLGYKSYLVNIQQCPPLATIWIYTIIQLDLGPAVANLVLVGGWAWWTELGPRLLRRR
;
A
#
# COMPACT_ATOMS: atom_id res chain seq x y z
N MET A 1 3.42 71.55 1.86
CA MET A 1 4.77 71.01 1.61
C MET A 1 4.62 69.61 1.00
N VAL A 2 4.76 69.54 -0.33
CA VAL A 2 4.60 68.33 -1.14
C VAL A 2 5.99 67.81 -1.48
N ARG A 3 6.32 66.57 -1.09
CA ARG A 3 7.53 65.88 -1.55
C ARG A 3 7.16 64.65 -2.34
N ASN A 4 7.08 64.87 -3.65
CA ASN A 4 7.03 63.88 -4.71
C ASN A 4 8.37 63.14 -4.77
N ARG A 5 8.38 61.81 -4.60
CA ARG A 5 9.59 60.98 -4.67
C ARG A 5 9.38 59.90 -5.74
N ASN A 6 9.73 60.29 -6.96
CA ASN A 6 9.97 59.39 -8.08
C ASN A 6 11.04 58.37 -7.67
N ASN A 7 10.70 57.08 -7.69
CA ASN A 7 11.68 56.01 -7.73
C ASN A 7 11.40 55.12 -8.94
N HIS A 8 12.23 55.34 -9.96
CA HIS A 8 12.50 54.41 -11.04
C HIS A 8 12.88 53.03 -10.48
N LYS A 9 11.98 52.06 -10.60
CA LYS A 9 12.38 50.66 -10.60
C LYS A 9 12.62 50.22 -12.04
N LYS A 10 13.88 49.84 -12.26
CA LYS A 10 14.42 49.28 -13.50
C LYS A 10 13.61 48.03 -13.89
N ALA A 11 13.15 47.98 -15.13
CA ALA A 11 12.60 46.78 -15.74
C ALA A 11 13.77 45.82 -16.04
N SER A 12 13.87 44.76 -15.25
CA SER A 12 14.73 43.62 -15.54
C SER A 12 13.94 42.68 -16.45
N THR A 13 14.15 42.78 -17.77
CA THR A 13 13.63 41.83 -18.75
C THR A 13 14.42 40.52 -18.60
N SER A 14 13.89 39.57 -17.84
CA SER A 14 14.35 38.19 -17.84
C SER A 14 13.94 37.53 -19.16
N THR A 15 14.92 37.25 -20.01
CA THR A 15 14.75 36.40 -21.19
C THR A 15 14.43 34.98 -20.72
N THR A 16 13.14 34.67 -20.61
CA THR A 16 12.64 33.34 -20.30
C THR A 16 12.76 32.46 -21.56
N THR A 17 13.63 31.48 -21.50
CA THR A 17 13.80 30.44 -22.52
C THR A 17 12.48 29.70 -22.77
N PRO A 18 12.03 29.51 -24.02
CA PRO A 18 10.72 28.90 -24.33
C PRO A 18 10.55 27.46 -23.83
N ALA A 19 11.64 26.77 -23.45
CA ALA A 19 11.57 25.45 -22.82
C ALA A 19 11.09 25.49 -21.36
N GLN A 20 11.42 26.52 -20.57
CA GLN A 20 10.99 26.63 -19.17
C GLN A 20 9.54 27.13 -19.02
N ALA A 21 9.00 27.81 -20.04
CA ALA A 21 7.58 28.21 -20.05
C ALA A 21 6.63 27.02 -20.27
N ALA A 22 7.08 25.98 -21.00
CA ALA A 22 6.29 24.77 -21.20
C ALA A 22 6.22 23.91 -19.92
N GLU A 23 7.29 23.86 -19.14
CA GLU A 23 7.37 23.04 -17.92
C GLU A 23 6.54 23.63 -16.76
N ALA A 24 6.56 24.96 -16.59
CA ALA A 24 5.73 25.65 -15.60
C ALA A 24 4.21 25.51 -15.86
N THR A 25 3.81 25.42 -17.13
CA THR A 25 2.40 25.25 -17.51
C THR A 25 1.90 23.83 -17.21
N ILE A 26 2.77 22.82 -17.28
CA ILE A 26 2.39 21.42 -16.98
C ILE A 26 2.23 21.21 -15.46
N GLU A 27 3.06 21.82 -14.62
CA GLU A 27 2.89 21.77 -13.15
C GLU A 27 1.61 22.49 -12.68
N GLU A 28 1.23 23.59 -13.34
CA GLU A 28 -0.02 24.31 -13.02
C GLU A 28 -1.26 23.52 -13.44
N ILE A 29 -1.26 22.89 -14.63
CA ILE A 29 -2.38 22.07 -15.10
C ILE A 29 -2.52 20.78 -14.27
N THR A 30 -1.42 20.15 -13.86
CA THR A 30 -1.46 18.94 -13.02
C THR A 30 -1.90 19.24 -11.58
N THR A 31 -1.48 20.37 -11.01
CA THR A 31 -1.93 20.83 -9.68
C THR A 31 -3.39 21.26 -9.70
N ALA A 32 -3.84 21.94 -10.76
CA ALA A 32 -5.24 22.36 -10.92
C ALA A 32 -6.19 21.18 -11.20
N THR A 33 -5.72 20.11 -11.85
CA THR A 33 -6.53 18.92 -12.11
C THR A 33 -6.66 18.02 -10.86
N ALA A 34 -5.61 17.92 -10.04
CA ALA A 34 -5.66 17.15 -8.79
C ALA A 34 -6.52 17.82 -7.70
N ALA A 35 -6.60 19.15 -7.68
CA ALA A 35 -7.42 19.89 -6.73
C ALA A 35 -8.93 19.91 -7.06
N ASN A 36 -9.32 19.52 -8.28
CA ASN A 36 -10.70 19.65 -8.78
C ASN A 36 -11.51 18.35 -8.82
N LEU A 37 -10.98 17.25 -8.24
CA LEU A 37 -11.64 15.93 -8.23
C LEU A 37 -11.74 15.30 -6.83
N SER A 38 -11.42 16.04 -5.77
CA SER A 38 -11.82 15.65 -4.41
C SER A 38 -13.18 16.27 -4.10
N ILE A 39 -14.25 15.66 -4.62
CA ILE A 39 -15.61 15.97 -4.14
C ILE A 39 -15.58 15.69 -2.62
N PRO A 40 -15.81 16.70 -1.77
CA PRO A 40 -15.81 16.51 -0.32
C PRO A 40 -16.81 15.42 0.05
N GLU A 41 -16.50 14.58 1.05
CA GLU A 41 -17.33 13.41 1.40
C GLU A 41 -18.80 13.80 1.61
N ASP A 42 -19.05 15.00 2.14
CA ASP A 42 -20.37 15.57 2.36
C ASP A 42 -21.17 15.71 1.06
N GLU A 43 -20.53 16.15 -0.04
CA GLU A 43 -21.14 16.25 -1.36
C GLU A 43 -21.34 14.88 -2.00
N GLN A 44 -20.47 13.91 -1.73
CA GLN A 44 -20.69 12.52 -2.18
C GLN A 44 -21.96 11.94 -1.53
N TRP A 45 -22.13 12.12 -0.22
CA TRP A 45 -23.33 11.68 0.50
C TRP A 45 -24.60 12.40 0.02
N ARG A 46 -24.48 13.67 -0.37
CA ARG A 46 -25.57 14.43 -0.98
C ARG A 46 -25.94 13.88 -2.36
N LEU A 47 -24.97 13.62 -3.23
CA LEU A 47 -25.19 13.05 -4.55
C LEU A 47 -25.78 11.63 -4.48
N ILE A 48 -25.35 10.80 -3.53
CA ILE A 48 -25.92 9.47 -3.29
C ILE A 48 -27.39 9.58 -2.86
N ARG A 49 -27.74 10.59 -2.07
CA ARG A 49 -29.12 10.83 -1.63
C ARG A 49 -30.00 11.43 -2.73
N GLU A 50 -29.47 12.36 -3.54
CA GLU A 50 -30.18 12.99 -4.66
C GLU A 50 -30.34 12.06 -5.87
N SER A 51 -29.38 11.15 -6.12
CA SER A 51 -29.41 10.25 -7.28
C SER A 51 -30.42 9.10 -7.16
N GLY A 52 -31.04 8.88 -6.00
CA GLY A 52 -32.01 7.80 -5.80
C GLY A 52 -31.42 6.39 -5.97
N VAL A 53 -30.09 6.24 -6.04
CA VAL A 53 -29.40 4.94 -6.22
C VAL A 53 -29.77 3.93 -5.11
N LEU A 54 -30.10 4.41 -3.92
CA LEU A 54 -30.56 3.58 -2.80
C LEU A 54 -32.02 3.12 -2.91
N GLU A 55 -32.86 3.81 -3.68
CA GLU A 55 -34.26 3.43 -3.89
C GLU A 55 -34.41 2.28 -4.89
N GLY A 56 -33.43 2.11 -5.79
CA GLY A 56 -33.36 0.97 -6.71
C GLY A 56 -32.98 -0.36 -6.06
N LEU A 57 -32.44 -0.34 -4.83
CA LEU A 57 -32.19 -1.53 -4.03
C LEU A 57 -33.46 -1.92 -3.24
N VAL A 58 -34.54 -2.10 -4.00
CA VAL A 58 -35.75 -2.78 -3.58
C VAL A 58 -35.36 -4.12 -2.99
N ARG A 59 -35.73 -4.37 -1.74
CA ARG A 59 -35.47 -5.64 -1.04
C ARG A 59 -36.01 -6.81 -1.89
N PRO A 60 -35.20 -7.80 -2.27
CA PRO A 60 -35.65 -8.96 -3.06
C PRO A 60 -36.65 -9.87 -2.34
N SER A 61 -37.18 -9.48 -1.19
CA SER A 61 -38.16 -10.27 -0.42
C SER A 61 -39.59 -10.20 -0.96
N GLU A 62 -39.92 -9.33 -1.93
CA GLU A 62 -41.27 -9.27 -2.51
C GLU A 62 -41.42 -9.91 -3.91
N VAL A 63 -40.34 -10.40 -4.52
CA VAL A 63 -40.42 -11.14 -5.80
C VAL A 63 -40.45 -12.65 -5.53
N SER A 64 -41.29 -13.08 -4.59
CA SER A 64 -41.63 -14.50 -4.40
C SER A 64 -43.15 -14.69 -4.39
N GLY A 65 -43.79 -14.11 -5.42
CA GLY A 65 -45.18 -14.34 -5.79
C GLY A 65 -45.31 -15.12 -7.09
N VAL A 66 -44.47 -16.13 -7.33
CA VAL A 66 -44.69 -17.06 -8.45
C VAL A 66 -45.75 -18.07 -8.04
N ARG A 67 -46.98 -17.78 -8.48
CA ARG A 67 -48.20 -18.57 -8.31
C ARG A 67 -48.03 -19.99 -8.89
N PRO A 68 -48.68 -21.00 -8.28
CA PRO A 68 -48.70 -22.36 -8.80
C PRO A 68 -49.44 -22.42 -10.15
N LEU A 69 -48.85 -23.13 -11.11
CA LEU A 69 -49.47 -23.46 -12.39
C LEU A 69 -50.77 -24.25 -12.16
N GLY A 70 -51.90 -23.63 -12.53
CA GLY A 70 -53.16 -24.31 -12.79
C GLY A 70 -53.45 -24.32 -14.30
N PRO A 71 -54.00 -25.41 -14.86
CA PRO A 71 -54.17 -25.57 -16.30
C PRO A 71 -55.54 -25.07 -16.78
N GLY A 72 -55.56 -24.43 -17.95
CA GLY A 72 -56.73 -24.44 -18.84
C GLY A 72 -57.40 -23.10 -19.13
N MET A 73 -57.85 -23.00 -20.40
CA MET A 73 -58.83 -22.06 -20.99
C MET A 73 -58.23 -20.70 -21.39
N ALA A 74 -57.89 -20.43 -22.66
CA ALA A 74 -58.73 -20.31 -23.87
C ALA A 74 -59.81 -19.20 -23.77
N GLY A 75 -59.70 -18.20 -24.65
CA GLY A 75 -60.71 -17.15 -24.90
C GLY A 75 -60.21 -15.75 -24.49
N ALA A 76 -59.77 -14.88 -25.40
CA ALA A 76 -60.53 -14.07 -26.37
C ALA A 76 -60.85 -12.64 -25.86
N ALA A 77 -60.35 -11.67 -26.62
CA ALA A 77 -60.90 -10.33 -26.93
C ALA A 77 -60.96 -9.21 -25.87
N GLY A 78 -60.30 -8.08 -26.20
CA GLY A 78 -60.98 -6.78 -26.37
C GLY A 78 -60.81 -5.68 -25.30
N GLY A 79 -60.64 -4.43 -25.78
CA GLY A 79 -60.98 -3.16 -25.07
C GLY A 79 -59.82 -2.48 -24.35
N VAL A 80 -59.22 -1.35 -24.80
CA VAL A 80 -59.71 0.05 -24.89
C VAL A 80 -59.83 0.78 -23.53
N GLY A 81 -59.19 1.95 -23.43
CA GLY A 81 -59.50 3.04 -22.47
C GLY A 81 -58.48 3.16 -21.33
N ALA A 82 -57.57 4.14 -21.32
CA ALA A 82 -57.73 5.57 -21.04
C ALA A 82 -57.82 5.92 -19.54
N THR A 83 -57.10 7.00 -19.21
CA THR A 83 -57.36 8.05 -18.20
C THR A 83 -56.96 7.90 -16.72
N LEU A 84 -56.30 9.00 -16.29
CA LEU A 84 -56.37 9.74 -15.01
C LEU A 84 -55.55 9.16 -13.83
N ASP A 85 -54.53 9.88 -13.34
CA ASP A 85 -54.55 11.12 -12.53
C ASP A 85 -54.78 10.80 -11.03
N GLY A 86 -53.88 11.26 -10.17
CA GLY A 86 -53.85 10.80 -8.78
C GLY A 86 -52.71 11.37 -7.95
N ALA A 87 -52.86 12.65 -7.58
CA ALA A 87 -52.03 13.36 -6.63
C ALA A 87 -52.06 12.78 -5.20
N GLY A 88 -50.91 12.88 -4.52
CA GLY A 88 -50.84 13.29 -3.11
C GLY A 88 -50.97 12.21 -2.03
N LYS A 89 -49.89 12.00 -1.27
CA LYS A 89 -49.99 12.04 0.20
C LYS A 89 -48.63 12.19 0.88
N ALA A 90 -48.47 13.31 1.56
CA ALA A 90 -47.51 13.51 2.62
C ALA A 90 -47.98 12.80 3.91
N GLY A 91 -47.04 12.25 4.67
CA GLY A 91 -47.17 11.72 6.02
C GLY A 91 -45.84 11.07 6.39
N SER A 92 -44.94 11.69 7.16
CA SER A 92 -45.03 12.10 8.58
C SER A 92 -45.25 10.92 9.54
N ALA A 93 -44.51 10.97 10.65
CA ALA A 93 -44.43 10.05 11.81
C ALA A 93 -43.39 8.92 11.70
N ASP A 94 -42.23 9.05 12.35
CA ASP A 94 -42.01 8.80 13.79
C ASP A 94 -41.91 7.30 14.10
N ARG A 95 -40.69 6.81 14.37
CA ARG A 95 -40.49 5.68 15.28
C ARG A 95 -39.06 5.63 15.83
N ARG A 96 -38.98 6.03 17.10
CA ARG A 96 -37.85 5.85 18.03
C ARG A 96 -37.73 4.37 18.47
N GLY A 97 -36.51 3.83 18.36
CA GLY A 97 -35.86 2.78 19.19
C GLY A 97 -36.51 1.38 19.32
N PRO A 98 -35.91 0.42 20.06
CA PRO A 98 -34.53 0.26 20.54
C PRO A 98 -33.91 -1.14 20.20
N THR A 99 -32.61 -1.32 20.45
CA THR A 99 -31.87 -2.62 20.57
C THR A 99 -32.46 -3.48 21.72
N PRO A 100 -32.24 -4.83 21.88
CA PRO A 100 -30.92 -5.51 21.85
C PRO A 100 -30.86 -7.03 21.52
N SER A 101 -29.60 -7.52 21.48
CA SER A 101 -29.10 -8.87 21.83
C SER A 101 -29.55 -10.10 21.05
N THR A 102 -28.59 -10.92 20.59
CA THR A 102 -28.42 -12.32 21.01
C THR A 102 -27.08 -12.87 20.46
N THR A 103 -26.16 -13.18 21.38
CA THR A 103 -25.01 -14.08 21.21
C THR A 103 -25.47 -15.54 21.25
N PRO A 104 -24.75 -16.46 20.60
CA PRO A 104 -24.04 -17.52 21.34
C PRO A 104 -22.61 -17.70 20.78
N LYS A 105 -21.51 -17.72 21.54
CA LYS A 105 -21.07 -18.63 22.61
C LYS A 105 -20.98 -20.09 22.16
N THR A 106 -19.79 -20.53 21.71
CA THR A 106 -19.19 -21.88 21.64
C THR A 106 -17.91 -21.73 20.80
N GLY A 107 -16.71 -22.25 21.05
CA GLY A 107 -16.06 -23.07 22.08
C GLY A 107 -14.56 -23.00 21.70
N ALA A 108 -13.66 -22.64 22.60
CA ALA A 108 -12.78 -23.59 23.27
C ALA A 108 -12.18 -24.65 22.32
N GLU A 109 -11.07 -24.33 21.64
CA GLU A 109 -10.10 -25.34 21.21
C GLU A 109 -8.65 -24.85 21.46
N PRO A 110 -7.75 -25.74 21.92
CA PRO A 110 -6.51 -25.39 22.59
C PRO A 110 -5.30 -25.22 21.67
N SER A 111 -4.38 -24.38 22.12
CA SER A 111 -3.04 -24.18 21.55
C SER A 111 -2.25 -25.49 21.36
N PRO A 112 -1.58 -25.70 20.22
CA PRO A 112 -0.53 -26.69 20.12
C PRO A 112 0.73 -26.22 20.84
N ARG A 113 1.08 -27.03 21.84
CA ARG A 113 2.24 -27.00 22.70
C ARG A 113 3.53 -27.25 21.89
N ILE A 114 4.51 -26.39 22.14
CA ILE A 114 5.97 -26.54 22.04
C ILE A 114 6.47 -27.96 21.70
N ARG A 115 7.29 -28.07 20.63
CA ARG A 115 8.39 -29.04 20.55
C ARG A 115 9.71 -28.30 20.41
N GLU A 116 10.26 -28.01 21.58
CA GLU A 116 11.65 -27.68 21.84
C GLU A 116 12.50 -28.90 21.44
N PHE A 117 13.17 -28.82 20.30
CA PHE A 117 14.15 -29.83 19.89
C PHE A 117 15.49 -29.52 20.56
N ALA A 118 15.60 -29.93 21.83
CA ALA A 118 16.87 -30.13 22.50
C ALA A 118 17.52 -31.41 21.95
N GLY A 119 18.51 -31.27 21.07
CA GLY A 119 19.41 -32.34 20.67
C GLY A 119 20.65 -32.36 21.57
N PRO A 120 21.03 -33.52 22.14
CA PRO A 120 22.20 -33.66 23.00
C PRO A 120 23.49 -33.73 22.17
N GLY A 121 24.59 -33.32 22.80
CA GLY A 121 25.92 -33.31 22.17
C GLY A 121 26.50 -34.68 21.85
N GLY A 122 27.69 -34.64 21.23
CA GLY A 122 28.64 -35.72 21.29
C GLY A 122 29.35 -36.06 19.97
N SER A 123 30.66 -36.10 20.07
CA SER A 123 31.63 -36.83 19.24
C SER A 123 32.11 -36.13 17.97
N THR A 124 33.36 -35.66 17.87
CA THR A 124 34.65 -36.35 18.03
C THR A 124 34.91 -37.34 16.89
N ILE A 125 35.94 -37.00 16.10
CA ILE A 125 36.84 -37.87 15.29
C ILE A 125 36.27 -38.43 13.98
N MET A 126 36.83 -37.95 12.85
CA MET A 126 37.74 -38.72 12.00
C MET A 126 38.61 -37.78 11.17
N GLU A 127 39.74 -37.42 11.77
CA GLU A 127 40.98 -37.10 11.06
C GLU A 127 41.46 -38.41 10.41
N VAL A 128 41.25 -38.54 9.10
CA VAL A 128 41.87 -39.61 8.29
C VAL A 128 42.91 -38.98 7.41
N GLY A 129 44.16 -39.26 7.77
CA GLY A 129 45.36 -38.78 7.11
C GLY A 129 45.43 -39.12 5.63
N GLY A 130 45.55 -38.08 4.82
CA GLY A 130 46.19 -38.12 3.51
C GLY A 130 47.63 -37.64 3.66
N THR A 131 48.54 -38.60 3.69
CA THR A 131 49.99 -38.44 3.76
C THR A 131 50.57 -37.59 2.62
N GLY A 132 51.39 -36.61 2.98
CA GLY A 132 52.68 -36.37 2.31
C GLY A 132 52.68 -35.42 1.11
N GLY A 133 52.78 -34.12 1.37
CA GLY A 133 53.31 -33.15 0.42
C GLY A 133 53.95 -31.96 1.14
N PRO A 134 55.29 -31.81 1.15
CA PRO A 134 55.93 -30.61 1.67
C PRO A 134 55.83 -29.50 0.62
N THR A 135 54.67 -28.84 0.55
CA THR A 135 54.56 -27.52 -0.09
C THR A 135 54.34 -26.48 0.98
N SER A 136 55.41 -26.19 1.71
CA SER A 136 55.69 -24.87 2.26
C SER A 136 55.88 -23.90 1.10
N SER A 137 54.82 -23.62 0.34
CA SER A 137 54.74 -22.49 -0.57
C SER A 137 54.02 -21.39 0.19
N SER A 138 54.81 -20.69 1.00
CA SER A 138 54.56 -19.32 1.43
C SER A 138 54.42 -18.47 0.16
N SER A 139 53.26 -18.53 -0.49
CA SER A 139 52.90 -17.58 -1.53
C SER A 139 52.63 -16.26 -0.80
N ASN A 140 53.67 -15.46 -0.66
CA ASN A 140 53.57 -14.01 -0.66
C ASN A 140 52.90 -13.62 -1.98
N THR A 141 51.59 -13.86 -2.11
CA THR A 141 50.79 -13.18 -3.10
C THR A 141 50.92 -11.71 -2.76
N PRO A 142 51.51 -10.88 -3.64
CA PRO A 142 51.46 -9.44 -3.46
C PRO A 142 50.00 -9.10 -3.20
N VAL A 143 49.73 -8.41 -2.08
CA VAL A 143 48.41 -7.89 -1.76
C VAL A 143 48.04 -6.99 -2.94
N GLU A 144 47.33 -7.56 -3.91
CA GLU A 144 46.85 -6.84 -5.07
C GLU A 144 45.98 -5.72 -4.52
N PRO A 145 46.28 -4.44 -4.83
CA PRO A 145 45.47 -3.34 -4.35
C PRO A 145 44.02 -3.63 -4.74
N PRO A 146 43.04 -3.36 -3.86
CA PRO A 146 41.64 -3.73 -4.07
C PRO A 146 41.21 -3.27 -5.45
N THR A 147 41.05 -4.22 -6.37
CA THR A 147 40.70 -3.94 -7.74
C THR A 147 39.34 -3.24 -7.69
N PRO A 148 39.19 -2.04 -8.27
CA PRO A 148 37.91 -1.34 -8.24
C PRO A 148 36.86 -2.28 -8.83
N THR A 149 35.82 -2.57 -8.05
CA THR A 149 34.73 -3.43 -8.51
C THR A 149 34.20 -2.85 -9.81
N PRO A 150 34.26 -3.59 -10.93
CA PRO A 150 33.85 -3.05 -12.20
C PRO A 150 32.37 -2.67 -12.12
N PHE A 151 32.00 -1.54 -12.72
CA PHE A 151 30.61 -1.05 -12.77
C PHE A 151 29.61 -2.14 -13.20
N ALA A 152 30.04 -3.06 -14.07
CA ALA A 152 29.26 -4.22 -14.48
C ALA A 152 28.82 -5.11 -13.31
N GLU A 153 29.68 -5.33 -12.32
CA GLU A 153 29.37 -6.12 -11.12
C GLU A 153 28.32 -5.42 -10.25
N GLU A 154 28.42 -4.10 -10.09
CA GLU A 154 27.44 -3.29 -9.35
C GLU A 154 26.05 -3.37 -10.01
N VAL A 155 26.00 -3.26 -11.34
CA VAL A 155 24.75 -3.38 -12.11
C VAL A 155 24.20 -4.80 -12.02
N TYR A 156 25.05 -5.83 -12.10
CA TYR A 156 24.64 -7.23 -11.96
C TYR A 156 24.05 -7.52 -10.57
N MET A 157 24.69 -7.08 -9.50
CA MET A 157 24.18 -7.23 -8.13
C MET A 157 22.86 -6.47 -7.93
N THR A 158 22.77 -5.26 -8.48
CA THR A 158 21.56 -4.42 -8.41
C THR A 158 20.39 -5.06 -9.15
N THR A 159 20.60 -5.53 -10.38
CA THR A 159 19.57 -6.20 -11.19
C THR A 159 19.13 -7.53 -10.56
N THR A 160 20.06 -8.29 -9.97
CA THR A 160 19.75 -9.53 -9.24
C THR A 160 18.80 -9.28 -8.06
N LEU A 161 18.99 -8.17 -7.33
CA LEU A 161 18.06 -7.76 -6.28
C LEU A 161 16.76 -7.18 -6.85
N LEU A 162 16.83 -6.44 -7.95
CA LEU A 162 15.66 -5.80 -8.56
C LEU A 162 14.60 -6.82 -8.96
N ILE A 163 14.98 -7.97 -9.53
CA ILE A 163 14.04 -9.03 -9.98
C ILE A 163 13.04 -9.49 -8.90
N PRO A 164 13.47 -9.93 -7.70
CA PRO A 164 12.54 -10.31 -6.64
C PRO A 164 11.76 -9.12 -6.06
N PHE A 165 12.32 -7.90 -6.06
CA PHE A 165 11.62 -6.72 -5.56
C PHE A 165 10.52 -6.23 -6.52
N THR A 166 10.74 -6.29 -7.84
CA THR A 166 9.69 -6.00 -8.83
C THR A 166 8.58 -7.04 -8.77
N PHE A 167 8.93 -8.31 -8.55
CA PHE A 167 7.93 -9.35 -8.27
C PHE A 167 7.13 -9.05 -6.99
N CYS A 168 7.81 -8.67 -5.90
CA CYS A 168 7.16 -8.32 -4.64
C CYS A 168 6.21 -7.11 -4.78
N LEU A 169 6.58 -6.09 -5.57
CA LEU A 169 5.72 -4.97 -5.92
C LEU A 169 4.44 -5.42 -6.61
N VAL A 170 4.56 -6.22 -7.67
CA VAL A 170 3.41 -6.73 -8.42
C VAL A 170 2.54 -7.60 -7.52
N LEU A 171 3.15 -8.45 -6.69
CA LEU A 171 2.44 -9.31 -5.76
C LEU A 171 1.65 -8.49 -4.74
N MET A 172 2.25 -7.47 -4.12
CA MET A 172 1.56 -6.60 -3.17
C MET A 172 0.42 -5.82 -3.83
N ASP A 173 0.61 -5.32 -5.05
CA ASP A 173 -0.44 -4.62 -5.79
C ASP A 173 -1.62 -5.57 -6.10
N VAL A 174 -1.34 -6.80 -6.56
CA VAL A 174 -2.38 -7.81 -6.81
C VAL A 174 -3.11 -8.20 -5.52
N LEU A 175 -2.40 -8.43 -4.41
CA LEU A 175 -3.03 -8.78 -3.13
C LEU A 175 -4.03 -7.73 -2.67
N ILE A 176 -3.67 -6.45 -2.78
CA ILE A 176 -4.54 -5.34 -2.39
C ILE A 176 -5.79 -5.33 -3.28
N HIS A 177 -5.65 -5.45 -4.61
CA HIS A 177 -6.82 -5.48 -5.50
C HIS A 177 -7.77 -6.64 -5.18
N GLN A 178 -7.22 -7.82 -4.86
CA GLN A 178 -8.01 -9.00 -4.46
C GLN A 178 -8.71 -8.79 -3.11
N GLN A 179 -8.06 -8.15 -2.14
CA GLN A 179 -8.66 -7.87 -0.83
C GLN A 179 -9.86 -6.93 -0.89
N TYR A 180 -9.94 -6.08 -1.91
CA TYR A 180 -11.02 -5.12 -2.11
C TYR A 180 -12.03 -5.54 -3.19
N GLY A 181 -11.90 -6.75 -3.74
CA GLY A 181 -12.84 -7.28 -4.74
C GLY A 181 -12.87 -6.49 -6.05
N GLN A 182 -11.83 -5.71 -6.36
CA GLN A 182 -11.72 -5.01 -7.64
C GLN A 182 -10.94 -5.84 -8.65
N GLN A 183 -11.38 -5.78 -9.91
CA GLN A 183 -10.66 -6.44 -11.00
C GLN A 183 -9.34 -5.69 -11.23
N ALA A 184 -8.24 -6.39 -10.98
CA ALA A 184 -6.89 -5.93 -11.24
C ALA A 184 -6.72 -5.66 -12.75
N ARG A 185 -6.86 -4.39 -13.16
CA ARG A 185 -6.69 -4.01 -14.56
C ARG A 185 -5.19 -3.93 -14.85
N LEU A 186 -4.71 -4.76 -15.76
CA LEU A 186 -3.28 -4.85 -16.12
C LEU A 186 -2.67 -3.51 -16.57
N ALA A 187 -3.48 -2.63 -17.17
CA ALA A 187 -3.05 -1.29 -17.56
C ALA A 187 -2.64 -0.43 -16.34
N ASP A 188 -3.43 -0.45 -15.27
CA ASP A 188 -3.18 0.34 -14.07
C ASP A 188 -1.96 -0.20 -13.31
N ILE A 189 -1.78 -1.53 -13.30
CA ILE A 189 -0.59 -2.19 -12.77
C ILE A 189 0.65 -1.79 -13.58
N GLY A 190 0.53 -1.81 -14.91
CA GLY A 190 1.60 -1.45 -15.82
C GLY A 190 2.09 -0.02 -15.62
N ASP A 191 1.18 0.95 -15.51
CA ASP A 191 1.52 2.37 -15.29
C ASP A 191 2.25 2.59 -13.95
N ARG A 192 1.78 1.91 -12.91
CA ARG A 192 2.41 1.95 -11.58
C ARG A 192 3.78 1.28 -11.56
N LEU A 193 3.91 0.14 -12.23
CA LEU A 193 5.18 -0.58 -12.35
C LEU A 193 6.18 0.25 -13.15
N LEU A 194 5.75 0.87 -14.25
CA LEU A 194 6.60 1.67 -15.12
C LEU A 194 7.16 2.91 -14.38
N SER A 195 6.36 3.54 -13.52
CA SER A 195 6.81 4.66 -12.68
C SER A 195 7.60 4.21 -11.43
N GLY A 196 7.22 3.10 -10.81
CA GLY A 196 7.84 2.60 -9.56
C GLY A 196 9.20 1.92 -9.75
N VAL A 197 9.36 1.12 -10.83
CA VAL A 197 10.60 0.40 -11.13
C VAL A 197 11.83 1.29 -11.23
N PRO A 198 11.85 2.42 -11.97
CA PRO A 198 13.04 3.25 -12.08
C PRO A 198 13.42 3.90 -10.74
N ILE A 199 12.44 4.32 -9.94
CA ILE A 199 12.67 4.90 -8.60
C ILE A 199 13.29 3.83 -7.69
N LEU A 200 12.76 2.61 -7.70
CA LEU A 200 13.32 1.50 -6.93
C LEU A 200 14.68 1.05 -7.45
N ALA A 201 14.90 1.02 -8.76
CA ALA A 201 16.20 0.69 -9.33
C ALA A 201 17.26 1.70 -8.88
N LEU A 202 16.95 3.00 -8.91
CA LEU A 202 17.83 4.05 -8.40
C LEU A 202 18.09 3.88 -6.90
N PHE A 203 17.05 3.61 -6.13
CA PHE A 203 17.16 3.39 -4.68
C PHE A 203 18.04 2.17 -4.36
N ILE A 204 17.80 1.03 -5.02
CA ILE A 204 18.58 -0.20 -4.84
C ILE A 204 20.03 0.03 -5.24
N PHE A 205 20.27 0.64 -6.40
CA PHE A 205 21.61 0.98 -6.89
C PHE A 205 22.36 1.92 -5.92
N TYR A 206 21.67 2.93 -5.41
CA TYR A 206 22.26 3.84 -4.42
C TYR A 206 22.64 3.11 -3.13
N THR A 207 21.78 2.20 -2.69
CA THR A 207 21.97 1.47 -1.44
C THR A 207 23.07 0.41 -1.55
N THR A 208 23.16 -0.30 -2.68
CA THR A 208 24.24 -1.28 -2.92
C THR A 208 25.61 -0.60 -2.91
N ARG A 209 25.69 0.65 -3.39
CA ARG A 209 26.92 1.44 -3.38
C ARG A 209 27.36 1.93 -1.99
N HIS A 210 26.45 2.14 -1.05
CA HIS A 210 26.75 2.74 0.27
C HIS A 210 26.83 1.74 1.44
N LYS A 211 26.90 0.43 1.17
CA LYS A 211 26.87 -0.62 2.21
C LYS A 211 27.88 -0.44 3.34
N HIS A 212 29.08 0.07 3.04
CA HIS A 212 30.15 0.17 4.03
C HIS A 212 30.12 1.46 4.87
N THR A 213 29.24 2.41 4.55
CA THR A 213 29.23 3.71 5.22
C THR A 213 28.25 3.67 6.39
N ARG A 214 28.70 4.04 7.60
CA ARG A 214 27.84 4.15 8.80
C ARG A 214 26.59 5.01 8.57
N LEU A 215 26.71 6.02 7.70
CA LEU A 215 25.60 6.88 7.31
C LEU A 215 24.56 6.15 6.45
N GLY A 216 24.98 5.24 5.56
CA GLY A 216 24.06 4.40 4.79
C GLY A 216 23.25 3.48 5.71
N GLN A 217 23.92 2.89 6.69
CA GLN A 217 23.26 2.05 7.71
C GLN A 217 22.26 2.85 8.57
N LEU A 218 22.63 4.07 8.99
CA LEU A 218 21.75 4.95 9.75
C LEU A 218 20.57 5.46 8.90
N ALA A 219 20.81 5.79 7.63
CA ALA A 219 19.78 6.21 6.69
C ALA A 219 18.76 5.08 6.43
N LEU A 220 19.23 3.83 6.24
CA LEU A 220 18.35 2.68 6.08
C LEU A 220 17.57 2.38 7.35
N PHE A 221 18.20 2.51 8.51
CA PHE A 221 17.52 2.36 9.80
C PHE A 221 16.43 3.42 9.97
N ALA A 222 16.73 4.69 9.71
CA ALA A 222 15.77 5.78 9.76
C ALA A 222 14.64 5.59 8.74
N ALA A 223 14.96 5.24 7.49
CA ALA A 223 13.99 4.98 6.44
C ALA A 223 13.01 3.87 6.85
N SER A 224 13.51 2.81 7.48
CA SER A 224 12.66 1.72 7.97
C SER A 224 11.79 2.13 9.16
N LEU A 225 12.35 2.93 10.07
CA LEU A 225 11.65 3.48 11.24
C LEU A 225 10.54 4.45 10.84
N PHE A 226 10.71 5.18 9.75
CA PHE A 226 9.67 6.03 9.18
C PHE A 226 8.66 5.22 8.36
N ALA A 227 9.13 4.32 7.48
CA ALA A 227 8.26 3.60 6.56
C ALA A 227 7.27 2.65 7.26
N GLY A 228 7.71 1.89 8.26
CA GLY A 228 6.86 0.90 8.95
C GLY A 228 5.65 1.53 9.65
N PRO A 229 5.84 2.41 10.65
CA PRO A 229 4.76 3.10 11.35
C PRO A 229 3.90 3.96 10.41
N ARG A 230 4.52 4.65 9.43
CA ARG A 230 3.80 5.45 8.43
C ARG A 230 2.86 4.60 7.58
N MET A 231 3.30 3.39 7.18
CA MET A 231 2.49 2.44 6.42
C MET A 231 1.31 1.94 7.27
N LEU A 232 1.58 1.46 8.50
CA LEU A 232 0.54 0.98 9.41
C LEU A 232 -0.51 2.05 9.70
N TRP A 233 -0.07 3.28 9.96
CA TRP A 233 -0.97 4.41 10.16
C TRP A 233 -1.84 4.67 8.92
N THR A 234 -1.25 4.59 7.74
CA THR A 234 -1.98 4.85 6.50
C THR A 234 -3.06 3.79 6.24
N LEU A 235 -2.78 2.52 6.58
CA LEU A 235 -3.73 1.41 6.48
C LEU A 235 -4.95 1.59 7.39
N GLY A 236 -4.77 2.16 8.59
CA GLY A 236 -5.84 2.31 9.58
C GLY A 236 -6.69 3.59 9.44
N TYR A 237 -6.13 4.65 8.86
CA TYR A 237 -6.73 5.99 8.94
C TYR A 237 -7.10 6.64 7.60
N LYS A 238 -6.55 6.19 6.47
CA LYS A 238 -6.81 6.86 5.18
C LYS A 238 -7.93 6.20 4.39
N SER A 239 -8.59 7.02 3.57
CA SER A 239 -9.56 6.57 2.57
C SER A 239 -8.94 5.56 1.62
N TYR A 240 -9.75 4.57 1.22
CA TYR A 240 -9.44 3.43 0.36
C TYR A 240 -8.51 3.78 -0.81
N LEU A 241 -8.83 4.85 -1.54
CA LEU A 241 -8.15 5.24 -2.77
C LEU A 241 -6.67 5.62 -2.53
N VAL A 242 -6.38 6.29 -1.42
CA VAL A 242 -5.00 6.67 -1.07
C VAL A 242 -4.20 5.45 -0.63
N ASN A 243 -4.85 4.51 0.06
CA ASN A 243 -4.21 3.31 0.55
C ASN A 243 -3.76 2.40 -0.60
N ILE A 244 -4.62 2.19 -1.61
CA ILE A 244 -4.29 1.36 -2.77
C ILE A 244 -3.18 1.94 -3.64
N GLN A 245 -2.96 3.27 -3.65
CA GLN A 245 -1.89 3.90 -4.42
C GLN A 245 -0.56 3.91 -3.68
N GLN A 246 -0.57 4.15 -2.36
CA GLN A 246 0.65 4.39 -1.59
C GLN A 246 1.19 3.13 -0.90
N CYS A 247 0.34 2.16 -0.55
CA CYS A 247 0.77 1.00 0.22
C CYS A 247 1.75 0.08 -0.53
N PRO A 248 1.55 -0.28 -1.82
CA PRO A 248 2.46 -1.19 -2.52
C PRO A 248 3.93 -0.73 -2.57
N PRO A 249 4.27 0.50 -3.00
CA PRO A 249 5.66 0.96 -3.04
C PRO A 249 6.24 1.16 -1.63
N LEU A 250 5.43 1.60 -0.67
CA LEU A 250 5.90 1.86 0.69
C LEU A 250 6.19 0.55 1.44
N ALA A 251 5.39 -0.49 1.21
CA ALA A 251 5.61 -1.83 1.74
C ALA A 251 6.89 -2.47 1.20
N THR A 252 7.13 -2.36 -0.10
CA THR A 252 8.34 -2.93 -0.73
C THR A 252 9.60 -2.21 -0.31
N ILE A 253 9.58 -0.87 -0.22
CA ILE A 253 10.71 -0.10 0.35
C ILE A 253 10.96 -0.53 1.80
N TRP A 254 9.91 -0.71 2.61
CA TRP A 254 10.07 -1.15 3.99
C TRP A 254 10.70 -2.55 4.09
N ILE A 255 10.18 -3.53 3.34
CA ILE A 255 10.75 -4.90 3.28
C ILE A 255 12.20 -4.87 2.81
N TYR A 256 12.49 -4.09 1.77
CA TYR A 256 13.84 -3.89 1.26
C TYR A 256 14.80 -3.37 2.34
N THR A 257 14.39 -2.33 3.07
CA THR A 257 15.23 -1.77 4.14
C THR A 257 15.52 -2.78 5.23
N ILE A 258 14.54 -3.61 5.62
CA ILE A 258 14.75 -4.67 6.64
C ILE A 258 15.80 -5.67 6.17
N ILE A 259 15.75 -6.09 4.90
CA ILE A 259 16.68 -7.10 4.34
C ILE A 259 18.12 -6.55 4.26
N GLN A 260 18.29 -5.25 4.03
CA GLN A 260 19.62 -4.63 3.91
C GLN A 260 20.25 -4.20 5.23
N LEU A 261 19.49 -4.18 6.33
CA LEU A 261 20.05 -3.86 7.65
C LEU A 261 20.87 -5.04 8.18
N ASP A 262 21.99 -4.73 8.85
CA ASP A 262 22.67 -5.71 9.69
C ASP A 262 21.69 -6.28 10.74
N LEU A 263 21.87 -7.57 11.07
CA LEU A 263 20.95 -8.32 11.93
C LEU A 263 20.63 -7.61 13.25
N GLY A 264 21.63 -6.96 13.88
CA GLY A 264 21.45 -6.23 15.12
C GLY A 264 20.44 -5.07 14.99
N PRO A 265 20.74 -4.01 14.21
CA PRO A 265 19.82 -2.92 13.94
C PRO A 265 18.47 -3.37 13.35
N ALA A 266 18.45 -4.45 12.54
CA ALA A 266 17.22 -4.99 11.97
C ALA A 266 16.26 -5.49 13.04
N VAL A 267 16.74 -6.29 13.99
CA VAL A 267 15.94 -6.80 15.11
C VAL A 267 15.49 -5.66 16.02
N ALA A 268 16.37 -4.70 16.32
CA ALA A 268 16.00 -3.54 17.12
C ALA A 268 14.87 -2.72 16.48
N ASN A 269 14.95 -2.50 15.16
CA ASN A 269 13.91 -1.80 14.40
C ASN A 269 12.59 -2.59 14.40
N LEU A 270 12.61 -3.91 14.16
CA LEU A 270 11.42 -4.76 14.22
C LEU A 270 10.75 -4.75 15.59
N VAL A 271 11.53 -4.81 16.67
CA VAL A 271 11.01 -4.71 18.05
C VAL A 271 10.40 -3.34 18.29
N LEU A 272 11.02 -2.26 17.81
CA LEU A 272 10.53 -0.91 18.00
C LEU A 272 9.23 -0.66 17.23
N VAL A 273 9.17 -1.06 15.96
CA VAL A 273 7.96 -0.98 15.12
C VAL A 273 6.85 -1.88 15.67
N GLY A 274 7.18 -3.12 16.05
CA GLY A 274 6.23 -4.05 16.64
C GLY A 274 5.70 -3.59 18.01
N GLY A 275 6.55 -3.03 18.85
CA GLY A 275 6.18 -2.42 20.12
C GLY A 275 5.31 -1.18 19.95
N TRP A 276 5.62 -0.33 18.97
CA TRP A 276 4.80 0.82 18.61
C TRP A 276 3.42 0.39 18.09
N ALA A 277 3.37 -0.60 17.18
CA ALA A 277 2.13 -1.16 16.65
C ALA A 277 1.27 -1.80 17.75
N TRP A 278 1.91 -2.51 18.69
CA TRP A 278 1.24 -3.06 19.86
C TRP A 278 0.64 -1.96 20.73
N TRP A 279 1.39 -0.89 20.97
CA TRP A 279 0.92 0.25 21.76
C TRP A 279 -0.29 0.94 21.12
N THR A 280 -0.27 1.15 19.80
CA THR A 280 -1.34 1.86 19.09
C THR A 280 -2.60 1.02 18.94
N GLU A 281 -2.49 -0.26 18.59
CA GLU A 281 -3.64 -1.10 18.24
C GLU A 281 -4.15 -1.97 19.40
N LEU A 282 -3.26 -2.54 20.21
CA LEU A 282 -3.60 -3.59 21.18
C LEU A 282 -3.80 -3.04 22.60
N GLY A 283 -3.06 -2.00 22.98
CA GLY A 283 -3.23 -1.31 24.27
C GLY A 283 -4.68 -0.86 24.52
N PRO A 284 -5.30 -0.07 23.62
CA PRO A 284 -6.66 0.43 23.80
C PRO A 284 -7.72 -0.68 23.76
N ARG A 285 -7.50 -1.74 22.95
CA ARG A 285 -8.44 -2.87 22.82
C ARG A 285 -8.43 -3.78 24.05
N LEU A 286 -7.26 -3.99 24.66
CA LEU A 286 -7.12 -4.79 25.87
C LEU A 286 -7.68 -4.06 27.10
N LEU A 287 -7.52 -2.73 27.17
CA LEU A 287 -8.09 -1.94 28.27
C LEU A 287 -9.63 -1.94 28.26
N ARG A 288 -10.26 -2.04 27.08
CA ARG A 288 -11.72 -2.05 26.94
C ARG A 288 -12.37 -3.40 27.27
N ARG A 289 -11.57 -4.45 27.52
CA ARG A 289 -12.05 -5.79 27.90
C ARG A 289 -11.96 -6.10 29.40
N ARG A 290 -11.41 -5.18 30.21
CA ARG A 290 -11.45 -5.25 31.69
C ARG A 290 -12.48 -4.26 32.21
#